data_AF-A0A9X6B413-F1
#
_entry.id   AF-A0A9X6B413-F1
#
_cell.length_a   1.000
_cell.length_b   1.000
_cell.length_c   1.000
_cell.angle_alpha   90.00
_cell.angle_beta   90.00
_cell.angle_gamma   90.00
#
_symmetry.space_group_name_H-M   'P 1'
#
loop_
_entity.id
_entity.type
_entity.pdbx_description
1 polymer ?
#
loop_
_entity_poly.entity_id
_entity_poly.type
_entity_poly.pdbx_seq_one_letter_code
_entity_poly.pdbx_strand_id
1 'polypeptide(L)'
;MTEDLLFITKPTVTTKEAADLLGVTVQTILKKEKDGLIECVYKDNWKQFGSKIFYLGDIERLKNTAELKGLSTTEAAEILNVAPSTIFTYIKSGKLPAKMIEKRGKQVYLIDEEELEIFMLDYEKVKTKERKTFLTKIYDKDIYLYQLLRHIHTEKTARVIEINGNDGKILTEDEEVFPLSTYKEHEYSFEILPKQTVITKRGYLSFTFKKPQLFNSITYNLINLFYKKLGATNMRLNITPDTIKLEIKPFVLQVDPLQFQEELKYLHAHMNSGMILPHVEGVYFKSNIEALSFHATHEFKQKVIQMAADAGMRQEEFLLHVVQTYMNQEK
;
A
#
# COMPACT_ATOMS: atom_id res chain seq x y z
N MET A 1 51.65 60.67 8.83
CA MET A 1 50.19 60.88 8.75
C MET A 1 49.78 60.54 7.33
N THR A 2 49.29 59.32 7.13
CA THR A 2 48.50 58.96 5.95
C THR A 2 47.07 58.86 6.47
N GLU A 3 46.29 59.89 6.17
CA GLU A 3 44.85 59.88 6.37
C GLU A 3 44.27 58.85 5.41
N ASP A 4 44.04 57.63 5.90
CA ASP A 4 43.20 56.65 5.19
C ASP A 4 41.74 57.12 5.27
N LEU A 5 41.39 58.07 4.41
CA LEU A 5 40.01 58.42 4.11
C LEU A 5 39.37 57.23 3.40
N LEU A 6 38.77 56.32 4.18
CA LEU A 6 37.99 55.19 3.71
C LEU A 6 36.63 55.69 3.20
N PHE A 7 36.58 56.10 1.93
CA PHE A 7 35.30 56.37 1.26
C PHE A 7 34.58 55.05 0.96
N ILE A 8 33.26 55.02 1.20
CA ILE A 8 32.41 53.92 0.74
C ILE A 8 32.37 53.97 -0.79
N THR A 9 32.97 52.99 -1.46
CA THR A 9 33.04 52.92 -2.94
C THR A 9 31.98 52.02 -3.57
N LYS A 10 31.12 51.38 -2.76
CA LYS A 10 30.10 50.42 -3.20
C LYS A 10 28.72 50.76 -2.62
N PRO A 11 27.61 50.43 -3.30
CA PRO A 11 26.27 50.63 -2.76
C PRO A 11 26.08 49.86 -1.44
N THR A 12 25.47 50.52 -0.45
CA THR A 12 25.23 49.96 0.88
C THR A 12 23.76 50.11 1.28
N VAL A 13 23.32 49.23 2.17
CA VAL A 13 21.96 49.21 2.73
C VAL A 13 22.00 49.05 4.24
N THR A 14 21.03 49.63 4.92
CA THR A 14 20.87 49.46 6.38
C THR A 14 20.34 48.07 6.72
N THR A 15 20.43 47.68 8.01
CA THR A 15 19.89 46.40 8.48
C THR A 15 18.38 46.26 8.20
N LYS A 16 17.64 47.37 8.24
CA LYS A 16 16.20 47.39 7.98
C LYS A 16 15.90 47.21 6.48
N GLU A 17 16.59 47.96 5.62
CA GLU A 17 16.45 47.83 4.17
C GLU A 17 16.90 46.45 3.67
N ALA A 18 17.98 45.89 4.24
CA ALA A 18 18.41 44.53 3.96
C ALA A 18 17.37 43.48 4.34
N ALA A 19 16.65 43.70 5.45
CA ALA A 19 15.57 42.84 5.91
C ALA A 19 14.37 42.91 4.95
N ASP A 20 14.00 44.13 4.53
CA ASP A 20 12.92 44.35 3.57
C ASP A 20 13.27 43.77 2.18
N LEU A 21 14.51 43.93 1.71
CA LEU A 21 14.99 43.38 0.42
C LEU A 21 14.97 41.84 0.36
N LEU A 22 15.15 41.18 1.51
CA LEU A 22 15.13 39.73 1.65
C LEU A 22 13.78 39.18 2.15
N GLY A 23 12.81 40.04 2.49
CA GLY A 23 11.52 39.64 3.05
C GLY A 23 11.64 38.92 4.41
N VAL A 24 12.67 39.23 5.20
CA VAL A 24 12.95 38.60 6.50
C VAL A 24 12.93 39.62 7.64
N THR A 25 12.98 39.15 8.88
CA THR A 25 13.09 40.04 10.04
C THR A 25 14.51 40.59 10.20
N VAL A 26 14.63 41.78 10.79
CA VAL A 26 15.93 42.42 11.14
C VAL A 26 16.83 41.48 11.95
N GLN A 27 16.26 40.69 12.86
CA GLN A 27 17.01 39.69 13.65
C GLN A 27 17.66 38.62 12.78
N THR A 28 17.03 38.26 11.67
CA THR A 28 17.56 37.26 10.72
C THR A 28 18.81 37.80 10.02
N ILE A 29 18.82 39.09 9.66
CA ILE A 29 19.99 39.77 9.08
C ILE A 29 21.15 39.81 10.09
N LEU A 30 20.89 40.21 11.33
CA LEU A 30 21.90 40.24 12.39
C LEU A 30 22.47 38.84 12.70
N LYS A 31 21.64 37.80 12.61
CA LYS A 31 22.10 36.42 12.76
C LYS A 31 23.00 35.99 11.59
N LYS A 32 22.62 36.30 10.35
CA LYS A 32 23.44 36.00 9.15
C LYS A 32 24.81 36.68 9.19
N GLU A 33 24.89 37.88 9.76
CA GLU A 33 26.19 38.52 10.02
C GLU A 33 27.00 37.81 11.10
N LYS A 34 26.37 37.42 12.22
CA LYS A 34 27.03 36.62 13.27
C LYS A 34 27.55 35.28 12.74
N ASP A 35 26.82 34.67 11.82
CA ASP A 35 27.18 33.41 11.16
C ASP A 35 28.23 33.60 10.03
N GLY A 36 28.69 34.84 9.78
CA GLY A 36 29.75 35.16 8.82
C GLY A 36 29.31 35.17 7.35
N LEU A 37 28.00 35.11 7.08
CA LEU A 37 27.46 35.04 5.71
C LEU A 37 27.40 36.40 5.03
N ILE A 38 27.36 37.48 5.81
CA ILE A 38 27.42 38.88 5.37
C ILE A 38 28.25 39.69 6.36
N GLU A 39 28.92 40.74 5.91
CA GLU A 39 29.84 41.51 6.73
C GLU A 39 29.35 42.95 6.92
N CYS A 40 29.40 43.43 8.17
CA CYS A 40 29.11 44.83 8.48
C CYS A 40 30.26 45.71 8.02
N VAL A 41 29.95 46.77 7.26
CA VAL A 41 30.94 47.72 6.71
C VAL A 41 31.75 48.40 7.82
N TYR A 42 31.12 48.67 8.96
CA TYR A 42 31.76 49.25 10.14
C TYR A 42 31.58 48.35 11.36
N LYS A 43 32.55 47.48 11.65
CA LYS A 43 32.47 46.52 12.77
C LYS A 43 32.47 47.21 14.14
N ASP A 44 33.29 48.24 14.30
CA ASP A 44 33.56 48.82 15.62
C ASP A 44 32.72 50.08 15.92
N ASN A 45 32.28 50.81 14.87
CA ASN A 45 31.63 52.12 15.02
C ASN A 45 30.14 52.15 14.67
N TRP A 46 29.51 51.01 14.35
CA TRP A 46 28.09 50.98 13.96
C TRP A 46 27.14 51.62 15.00
N LYS A 47 27.49 51.57 16.29
CA LYS A 47 26.69 52.16 17.38
C LYS A 47 26.57 53.68 17.27
N GLN A 48 27.54 54.36 16.65
CA GLN A 48 27.50 55.81 16.45
C GLN A 48 26.50 56.21 15.34
N PHE A 49 26.19 55.28 14.43
CA PHE A 49 25.29 55.49 13.29
C PHE A 49 23.89 54.90 13.48
N GLY A 50 23.61 54.32 14.67
CA GLY A 50 22.30 53.79 15.03
C GLY A 50 21.88 52.47 14.37
N SER A 51 22.52 52.05 13.28
CA SER A 51 22.25 50.77 12.60
C SER A 51 23.50 50.17 11.95
N LYS A 52 23.50 48.85 11.74
CA LYS A 52 24.55 48.18 10.95
C LYS A 52 24.27 48.39 9.46
N ILE A 53 25.34 48.62 8.70
CA ILE A 53 25.32 48.86 7.25
C ILE A 53 26.02 47.68 6.57
N PHE A 54 25.43 47.20 5.48
CA PHE A 54 25.88 46.05 4.69
C PHE A 54 26.07 46.45 3.23
N TYR A 55 26.97 45.79 2.50
CA TYR A 55 27.06 45.97 1.06
C TYR A 55 25.86 45.34 0.36
N LEU A 56 25.24 46.09 -0.56
CA LEU A 56 24.07 45.62 -1.30
C LEU A 56 24.36 44.31 -2.05
N GLY A 57 25.54 44.18 -2.66
CA GLY A 57 25.95 42.98 -3.37
C GLY A 57 26.06 41.71 -2.50
N ASP A 58 26.26 41.85 -1.18
CA ASP A 58 26.26 40.70 -0.26
C ASP A 58 24.83 40.28 0.09
N ILE A 59 23.92 41.25 0.21
CA ILE A 59 22.48 41.00 0.39
C ILE A 59 21.86 40.38 -0.86
N GLU A 60 22.23 40.83 -2.05
CA GLU A 60 21.79 40.24 -3.32
C GLU A 60 22.33 38.82 -3.52
N ARG A 61 23.58 38.55 -3.10
CA ARG A 61 24.12 37.18 -3.08
C ARG A 61 23.32 36.27 -2.16
N LEU A 62 22.87 36.76 -1.01
CA LEU A 62 21.97 36.01 -0.13
C LEU A 62 20.59 35.74 -0.76
N LYS A 63 20.10 36.62 -1.63
CA LYS A 63 18.83 36.44 -2.35
C LYS A 63 18.93 35.35 -3.41
N ASN A 64 20.10 35.22 -4.05
CA ASN A 64 20.32 34.29 -5.16
C ASN A 64 20.87 32.91 -4.73
N THR A 65 21.19 32.71 -3.44
CA THR A 65 21.68 31.41 -2.94
C THR A 65 20.51 30.55 -2.45
N ALA A 66 19.89 29.86 -3.41
CA ALA A 66 19.17 28.57 -3.29
C ALA A 66 17.94 28.49 -2.37
N GLU A 67 16.76 28.80 -2.93
CA GLU A 67 15.59 27.94 -2.70
C GLU A 67 15.94 26.52 -3.17
N LEU A 68 16.22 25.61 -2.23
CA LEU A 68 16.22 24.19 -2.54
C LEU A 68 14.77 23.80 -2.87
N LYS A 69 14.43 23.79 -4.17
CA LYS A 69 13.13 23.35 -4.66
C LYS A 69 12.96 21.85 -4.36
N GLY A 70 11.84 21.52 -3.75
CA GLY A 70 11.46 20.16 -3.38
C GLY A 70 10.51 20.16 -2.20
N LEU A 71 9.68 19.13 -2.12
CA LEU A 71 8.65 18.94 -1.12
C LEU A 71 9.24 18.25 0.12
N SER A 72 8.87 18.72 1.29
CA SER A 72 9.15 18.02 2.55
C SER A 72 8.28 16.75 2.67
N THR A 73 8.68 15.82 3.52
CA THR A 73 7.89 14.63 3.84
C THR A 73 6.48 14.93 4.35
N THR A 74 6.26 16.11 4.96
CA THR A 74 4.95 16.55 5.44
C THR A 74 4.08 17.05 4.29
N GLU A 75 4.64 17.86 3.39
CA GLU A 75 3.91 18.36 2.21
C GLU A 75 3.56 17.21 1.26
N ALA A 76 4.49 16.28 1.02
CA ALA A 76 4.22 15.08 0.24
C ALA A 76 3.14 14.18 0.87
N ALA A 77 3.05 14.14 2.21
CA ALA A 77 2.04 13.37 2.92
C ALA A 77 0.64 13.98 2.78
N GLU A 78 0.54 15.31 2.80
CA GLU A 78 -0.70 16.04 2.56
C GLU A 78 -1.22 15.84 1.13
N ILE A 79 -0.34 15.96 0.13
CA ILE A 79 -0.67 15.73 -1.28
C ILE A 79 -1.18 14.30 -1.49
N LEU A 80 -0.56 13.30 -0.86
CA LEU A 80 -0.95 11.90 -0.97
C LEU A 80 -2.09 11.47 -0.02
N ASN A 81 -2.55 12.38 0.86
CA ASN A 81 -3.50 12.12 1.94
C ASN A 81 -3.14 10.86 2.77
N VAL A 82 -1.90 10.80 3.23
CA VAL A 82 -1.37 9.70 4.08
C VAL A 82 -0.65 10.26 5.31
N ALA A 83 -0.41 9.41 6.31
CA ALA A 83 0.43 9.80 7.44
C ALA A 83 1.88 10.05 6.99
N PRO A 84 2.59 11.05 7.54
CA PRO A 84 4.01 11.28 7.24
C PRO A 84 4.92 10.06 7.44
N SER A 85 4.60 9.20 8.42
CA SER A 85 5.31 7.92 8.67
C SER A 85 5.27 6.96 7.48
N THR A 86 4.19 7.01 6.68
CA THR A 86 4.03 6.22 5.46
C THR A 86 5.00 6.71 4.37
N ILE A 87 5.17 8.03 4.22
CA ILE A 87 6.16 8.62 3.31
C ILE A 87 7.58 8.21 3.70
N PHE A 88 7.92 8.26 4.99
CA PHE A 88 9.20 7.74 5.48
C PHE A 88 9.42 6.26 5.15
N THR A 89 8.35 5.45 5.20
CA THR A 89 8.42 4.03 4.83
C THR A 89 8.70 3.87 3.34
N TYR A 90 8.05 4.65 2.49
CA TYR A 90 8.28 4.62 1.04
C TYR A 90 9.69 5.01 0.67
N ILE A 91 10.23 6.07 1.29
CA ILE A 91 11.62 6.49 1.11
C ILE A 91 12.59 5.38 1.56
N LYS A 92 12.41 4.82 2.77
CA LYS A 92 13.27 3.74 3.28
C LYS A 92 13.22 2.46 2.44
N SER A 93 12.06 2.18 1.85
CA SER A 93 11.87 1.02 0.97
C SER A 93 12.38 1.24 -0.46
N GLY A 94 12.94 2.42 -0.77
CA GLY A 94 13.44 2.77 -2.10
C GLY A 94 12.35 3.07 -3.14
N LYS A 95 11.10 3.22 -2.71
CA LYS A 95 9.94 3.41 -3.61
C LYS A 95 9.69 4.87 -3.99
N LEU A 96 10.12 5.80 -3.13
CA LEU A 96 10.01 7.23 -3.37
C LEU A 96 11.42 7.82 -3.23
N PRO A 97 12.05 8.25 -4.34
CA PRO A 97 13.34 8.90 -4.30
C PRO A 97 13.29 10.19 -3.46
N ALA A 98 14.24 10.35 -2.54
CA ALA A 98 14.36 11.57 -1.74
C ALA A 98 15.83 11.86 -1.42
N LYS A 99 16.18 13.15 -1.37
CA LYS A 99 17.51 13.63 -1.00
C LYS A 99 17.51 14.01 0.47
N MET A 100 18.44 13.45 1.25
CA MET A 100 18.61 13.84 2.65
C MET A 100 19.41 15.15 2.71
N ILE A 101 18.81 16.17 3.30
CA ILE A 101 19.42 17.48 3.51
C ILE A 101 19.45 17.82 4.99
N GLU A 102 20.47 18.57 5.41
CA GLU A 102 20.52 19.11 6.76
C GLU A 102 19.86 20.49 6.78
N LYS A 103 18.73 20.60 7.48
CA LYS A 103 17.99 21.86 7.65
C LYS A 103 17.84 22.14 9.14
N ARG A 104 18.42 23.26 9.62
CA ARG A 104 18.38 23.68 11.03
C ARG A 104 18.91 22.62 12.01
N GLY A 105 19.99 21.92 11.66
CA GLY A 105 20.62 20.89 12.51
C GLY A 105 19.82 19.58 12.62
N LYS A 106 18.84 19.37 11.74
CA LYS A 106 18.08 18.11 11.61
C LYS A 106 18.20 17.58 10.19
N GLN A 107 18.35 16.27 10.06
CA GLN A 107 18.28 15.59 8.77
C GLN A 107 16.82 15.50 8.33
N VAL A 108 16.52 16.07 7.16
CA VAL A 108 15.19 16.09 6.56
C VAL A 108 15.29 15.54 5.14
N TYR A 109 14.31 14.76 4.72
CA TYR A 109 14.21 14.30 3.33
C TYR A 109 13.47 15.33 2.49
N LEU A 110 14.06 15.66 1.34
CA LEU A 110 13.49 16.51 0.30
C LEU A 110 13.14 15.63 -0.90
N ILE A 111 11.87 15.65 -1.31
CA ILE A 111 11.31 14.88 -2.40
C ILE A 111 11.15 15.81 -3.60
N ASP A 112 11.54 15.38 -4.79
CA ASP A 112 11.29 16.17 -6.00
C ASP A 112 9.79 16.12 -6.35
N GLU A 113 9.23 17.22 -6.84
CA GLU A 113 7.81 17.29 -7.20
C GLU A 113 7.48 16.35 -8.37
N GLU A 114 8.37 16.28 -9.37
CA GLU A 114 8.24 15.36 -10.51
C GLU A 114 8.26 13.89 -10.07
N GLU A 115 9.13 13.54 -9.10
CA GLU A 115 9.21 12.19 -8.54
C GLU A 115 7.97 11.82 -7.72
N LEU A 116 7.37 12.80 -7.03
CA LEU A 116 6.11 12.60 -6.31
C LEU A 116 4.95 12.39 -7.29
N GLU A 117 4.90 13.12 -8.40
CA GLU A 117 3.88 12.93 -9.45
C GLU A 117 4.00 11.57 -10.13
N ILE A 118 5.21 11.12 -10.47
CA ILE A 118 5.46 9.77 -11.00
C ILE A 118 5.02 8.72 -9.97
N PHE A 119 5.39 8.92 -8.71
CA PHE A 119 4.94 8.06 -7.62
C PHE A 119 3.41 8.07 -7.47
N MET A 120 2.73 9.19 -7.68
CA MET A 120 1.26 9.27 -7.64
C MET A 120 0.62 8.42 -8.73
N LEU A 121 1.12 8.48 -9.96
CA LEU A 121 0.62 7.66 -11.08
C LEU A 121 0.74 6.16 -10.78
N ASP A 122 1.82 5.73 -10.14
CA ASP A 122 2.00 4.34 -9.73
C ASP A 122 1.31 4.01 -8.40
N TYR A 123 1.15 4.98 -7.50
CA TYR A 123 0.41 4.85 -6.25
C TYR A 123 -1.10 4.72 -6.49
N GLU A 124 -1.67 5.39 -7.49
CA GLU A 124 -3.05 5.16 -7.92
C GLU A 124 -3.24 3.77 -8.52
N LYS A 125 -2.28 3.30 -9.32
CA LYS A 125 -2.22 1.89 -9.79
C LYS A 125 -2.09 0.89 -8.63
N VAL A 126 -1.43 1.29 -7.52
CA VAL A 126 -1.26 0.46 -6.32
C VAL A 126 -2.42 0.58 -5.32
N LYS A 127 -3.19 1.68 -5.30
CA LYS A 127 -4.52 1.73 -4.65
C LYS A 127 -5.55 0.90 -5.41
N THR A 128 -5.36 0.76 -6.72
CA THR A 128 -5.95 -0.30 -7.54
C THR A 128 -5.16 -1.62 -7.47
N LYS A 129 -4.38 -1.87 -6.40
CA LYS A 129 -4.16 -3.25 -5.95
C LYS A 129 -5.51 -3.81 -5.55
N GLU A 130 -6.11 -4.51 -6.52
CA GLU A 130 -7.09 -5.57 -6.30
C GLU A 130 -7.96 -5.32 -5.08
N ARG A 131 -8.80 -4.27 -5.11
CA ARG A 131 -10.04 -4.37 -4.34
C ARG A 131 -10.63 -5.70 -4.78
N LYS A 132 -10.74 -6.64 -3.83
CA LYS A 132 -11.31 -7.97 -4.08
C LYS A 132 -12.56 -7.75 -4.93
N THR A 133 -12.49 -8.07 -6.22
CA THR A 133 -13.58 -7.80 -7.19
C THR A 133 -14.84 -8.56 -6.83
N PHE A 134 -14.72 -9.50 -5.89
CA PHE A 134 -15.79 -10.29 -5.32
C PHE A 134 -16.36 -9.72 -4.00
N LEU A 135 -16.00 -8.50 -3.57
CA LEU A 135 -16.52 -7.86 -2.36
C LEU A 135 -16.94 -6.41 -2.66
N THR A 136 -18.13 -6.04 -2.22
CA THR A 136 -18.60 -4.65 -2.16
C THR A 136 -19.27 -4.35 -0.82
N LYS A 137 -19.48 -3.07 -0.53
CA LYS A 137 -20.09 -2.61 0.71
C LYS A 137 -21.31 -1.75 0.41
N ILE A 138 -22.49 -2.22 0.80
CA ILE A 138 -23.78 -1.53 0.57
C ILE A 138 -24.57 -1.52 1.88
N TYR A 139 -25.12 -0.35 2.24
CA TYR A 139 -25.78 -0.12 3.54
C TYR A 139 -24.97 -0.60 4.74
N ASP A 140 -23.67 -0.33 4.73
CA ASP A 140 -22.70 -0.75 5.74
C ASP A 140 -22.51 -2.27 5.93
N LYS A 141 -23.05 -3.09 5.02
CA LYS A 141 -22.85 -4.54 5.00
C LYS A 141 -21.83 -4.92 3.94
N ASP A 142 -20.91 -5.80 4.33
CA ASP A 142 -20.01 -6.49 3.41
C ASP A 142 -20.84 -7.52 2.62
N ILE A 143 -20.87 -7.38 1.30
CA ILE A 143 -21.60 -8.27 0.37
C ILE A 143 -20.59 -8.92 -0.55
N TYR A 144 -20.71 -10.24 -0.71
CA TYR A 144 -19.79 -11.03 -1.50
C TYR A 144 -20.42 -11.55 -2.80
N LEU A 145 -19.59 -11.72 -3.83
CA LEU A 145 -20.02 -12.32 -5.09
C LEU A 145 -20.47 -13.77 -4.85
N TYR A 146 -21.57 -14.16 -5.48
CA TYR A 146 -22.27 -15.43 -5.33
C TYR A 146 -22.94 -15.65 -3.96
N GLN A 147 -22.98 -14.64 -3.09
CA GLN A 147 -23.71 -14.72 -1.83
C GLN A 147 -25.21 -14.86 -2.09
N LEU A 148 -25.85 -15.77 -1.34
CA LEU A 148 -27.29 -15.97 -1.36
C LEU A 148 -28.05 -14.91 -0.56
N LEU A 149 -29.21 -14.54 -1.08
CA LEU A 149 -30.24 -13.73 -0.46
C LEU A 149 -31.51 -14.57 -0.31
N ARG A 150 -32.33 -14.22 0.68
CA ARG A 150 -33.66 -14.80 0.88
C ARG A 150 -34.71 -13.70 0.91
N HIS A 151 -35.80 -13.93 0.18
CA HIS A 151 -36.99 -13.10 0.23
C HIS A 151 -37.63 -13.23 1.62
N ILE A 152 -38.03 -12.10 2.21
CA ILE A 152 -38.49 -12.05 3.61
C ILE A 152 -39.79 -12.84 3.81
N HIS A 153 -40.66 -12.90 2.79
CA HIS A 153 -42.00 -13.48 2.91
C HIS A 153 -42.25 -14.81 2.20
N THR A 154 -41.43 -15.17 1.21
CA THR A 154 -41.76 -16.26 0.27
C THR A 154 -40.71 -17.37 0.24
N GLU A 155 -39.66 -17.26 1.08
CA GLU A 155 -38.48 -18.12 1.11
C GLU A 155 -37.69 -18.23 -0.22
N LYS A 156 -38.15 -17.56 -1.28
CA LYS A 156 -37.47 -17.49 -2.57
C LYS A 156 -36.05 -17.00 -2.40
N THR A 157 -35.15 -17.56 -3.17
CA THR A 157 -33.74 -17.23 -3.09
C THR A 157 -33.29 -16.37 -4.27
N ALA A 158 -32.27 -15.56 -4.03
CA ALA A 158 -31.59 -14.81 -5.06
C ALA A 158 -30.08 -14.85 -4.80
N ARG A 159 -29.26 -14.52 -5.80
CA ARG A 159 -27.80 -14.59 -5.69
C ARG A 159 -27.14 -13.38 -6.34
N VAL A 160 -26.10 -12.86 -5.70
CA VAL A 160 -25.22 -11.85 -6.30
C VAL A 160 -24.43 -12.49 -7.44
N ILE A 161 -24.62 -12.06 -8.69
CA ILE A 161 -23.94 -12.64 -9.87
C ILE A 161 -22.83 -11.74 -10.44
N GLU A 162 -22.81 -10.47 -10.06
CA GLU A 162 -21.86 -9.47 -10.55
C GLU A 162 -21.61 -8.41 -9.49
N ILE A 163 -20.37 -7.93 -9.38
CA ILE A 163 -19.98 -6.80 -8.53
C ILE A 163 -19.11 -5.86 -9.37
N ASN A 164 -19.52 -4.61 -9.49
CA ASN A 164 -18.86 -3.55 -10.24
C ASN A 164 -18.65 -2.34 -9.33
N GLY A 165 -17.50 -2.28 -8.66
CA GLY A 165 -17.18 -1.18 -7.76
C GLY A 165 -18.14 -1.10 -6.56
N ASN A 166 -19.01 -0.11 -6.55
CA ASN A 166 -19.93 0.17 -5.44
C ASN A 166 -21.34 -0.43 -5.62
N ASP A 167 -21.60 -1.12 -6.73
CA ASP A 167 -22.87 -1.80 -6.99
C ASP A 167 -22.64 -3.17 -7.67
N GLY A 168 -23.71 -3.85 -8.07
CA GLY A 168 -23.66 -5.18 -8.67
C GLY A 168 -25.00 -5.59 -9.26
N LYS A 169 -25.15 -6.89 -9.55
CA LYS A 169 -26.40 -7.49 -10.00
C LYS A 169 -26.78 -8.69 -9.16
N ILE A 170 -28.08 -8.85 -8.92
CA ILE A 170 -28.70 -10.02 -8.31
C ILE A 170 -29.48 -10.77 -9.38
N LEU A 171 -29.43 -12.10 -9.34
CA LEU A 171 -30.28 -13.01 -10.10
C LEU A 171 -31.20 -13.75 -9.13
N THR A 172 -32.50 -13.76 -9.37
CA THR A 172 -33.47 -14.55 -8.59
C THR A 172 -33.54 -15.98 -9.11
N GLU A 173 -34.15 -16.87 -8.31
CA GLU A 173 -34.50 -18.22 -8.74
C GLU A 173 -35.49 -18.26 -9.92
N ASP A 174 -36.28 -17.20 -10.09
CA ASP A 174 -37.20 -17.00 -11.23
C ASP A 174 -36.52 -16.36 -12.46
N GLU A 175 -35.19 -16.32 -12.49
CA GLU A 175 -34.34 -15.75 -13.56
C GLU A 175 -34.46 -14.22 -13.75
N GLU A 176 -35.02 -13.50 -12.78
CA GLU A 176 -35.07 -12.03 -12.83
C GLU A 176 -33.74 -11.43 -12.39
N VAL A 177 -33.30 -10.38 -13.09
CA VAL A 177 -32.07 -9.66 -12.77
C VAL A 177 -32.36 -8.22 -12.37
N PHE A 178 -31.87 -7.82 -11.21
CA PHE A 178 -32.00 -6.44 -10.73
C PHE A 178 -30.71 -5.92 -10.05
N PRO A 179 -30.54 -4.59 -9.91
CA PRO A 179 -29.36 -4.01 -9.29
C PRO A 179 -29.18 -4.46 -7.83
N LEU A 180 -27.93 -4.71 -7.43
CA LEU A 180 -27.63 -5.12 -6.06
C LEU A 180 -28.06 -4.05 -5.05
N SER A 181 -27.95 -2.76 -5.38
CA SER A 181 -28.37 -1.64 -4.56
C SER A 181 -29.86 -1.66 -4.16
N THR A 182 -30.75 -2.21 -5.00
CA THR A 182 -32.21 -2.20 -4.77
C THR A 182 -32.74 -3.43 -4.04
N TYR A 183 -31.86 -4.30 -3.51
CA TYR A 183 -32.27 -5.58 -2.90
C TYR A 183 -33.28 -5.46 -1.76
N LYS A 184 -33.23 -4.37 -0.98
CA LYS A 184 -34.18 -4.11 0.12
C LYS A 184 -35.56 -3.72 -0.39
N GLU A 185 -35.62 -3.01 -1.52
CA GLU A 185 -36.88 -2.61 -2.16
C GLU A 185 -37.62 -3.84 -2.71
N HIS A 186 -36.86 -4.87 -3.11
CA HIS A 186 -37.37 -6.16 -3.54
C HIS A 186 -37.56 -7.15 -2.36
N GLU A 187 -37.56 -6.66 -1.13
CA GLU A 187 -37.79 -7.46 0.09
C GLU A 187 -36.83 -8.65 0.27
N TYR A 188 -35.61 -8.55 -0.25
CA TYR A 188 -34.56 -9.54 -0.02
C TYR A 188 -33.67 -9.14 1.15
N SER A 189 -33.10 -10.16 1.80
CA SER A 189 -32.14 -9.98 2.88
C SER A 189 -30.97 -10.96 2.78
N PHE A 190 -29.80 -10.51 3.25
CA PHE A 190 -28.58 -11.32 3.31
C PHE A 190 -28.50 -12.08 4.63
N GLU A 191 -28.07 -13.34 4.56
CA GLU A 191 -27.58 -14.05 5.75
C GLU A 191 -26.30 -13.37 6.25
N ILE A 192 -26.22 -13.12 7.55
CA ILE A 192 -25.03 -12.52 8.17
C ILE A 192 -23.93 -13.57 8.18
N LEU A 193 -22.85 -13.30 7.46
CA LEU A 193 -21.66 -14.16 7.44
C LEU A 193 -20.73 -13.79 8.60
N PRO A 194 -20.32 -14.76 9.44
CA PRO A 194 -19.43 -14.48 10.56
C PRO A 194 -18.03 -14.09 10.05
N LYS A 195 -17.41 -13.11 10.70
CA LYS A 195 -16.00 -12.78 10.44
C LYS A 195 -15.11 -13.86 11.03
N GLN A 196 -14.41 -14.58 10.17
CA GLN A 196 -13.45 -15.61 10.58
C GLN A 196 -12.05 -15.00 10.81
N THR A 197 -11.30 -15.62 11.72
CA THR A 197 -9.92 -15.22 12.02
C THR A 197 -9.00 -15.40 10.81
N VAL A 198 -8.04 -14.50 10.63
CA VAL A 198 -7.08 -14.59 9.53
C VAL A 198 -6.15 -15.78 9.72
N ILE A 199 -6.07 -16.64 8.71
CA ILE A 199 -5.17 -17.79 8.70
C ILE A 199 -3.79 -17.35 8.19
N THR A 200 -2.82 -17.40 9.09
CA THR A 200 -1.42 -17.02 8.82
C THR A 200 -0.61 -18.13 8.12
N LYS A 201 -1.15 -19.36 8.08
CA LYS A 201 -0.50 -20.49 7.41
C LYS A 201 -0.22 -20.16 5.94
N ARG A 202 1.01 -20.47 5.50
CA ARG A 202 1.45 -20.19 4.13
C ARG A 202 0.81 -21.13 3.12
N GLY A 203 0.74 -20.65 1.88
CA GLY A 203 0.14 -21.35 0.76
C GLY A 203 -1.36 -21.20 0.67
N TYR A 204 -1.86 -21.71 -0.45
CA TYR A 204 -3.26 -21.77 -0.82
C TYR A 204 -3.51 -23.14 -1.46
N LEU A 205 -4.75 -23.60 -1.37
CA LEU A 205 -5.28 -24.59 -2.28
C LEU A 205 -5.99 -23.84 -3.40
N SER A 206 -5.89 -24.34 -4.62
CA SER A 206 -6.51 -23.69 -5.78
C SER A 206 -7.40 -24.66 -6.55
N PHE A 207 -8.56 -24.15 -6.96
CA PHE A 207 -9.56 -24.86 -7.72
C PHE A 207 -9.96 -24.04 -8.94
N THR A 208 -10.26 -24.70 -10.06
CA THR A 208 -10.79 -24.06 -11.25
C THR A 208 -12.09 -24.75 -11.64
N PHE A 209 -13.19 -24.00 -11.61
CA PHE A 209 -14.51 -24.47 -12.01
C PHE A 209 -14.90 -23.83 -13.33
N LYS A 210 -15.64 -24.55 -14.18
CA LYS A 210 -16.39 -23.91 -15.26
C LYS A 210 -17.51 -23.08 -14.66
N LYS A 211 -17.78 -21.90 -15.21
CA LYS A 211 -18.85 -21.01 -14.74
C LYS A 211 -20.20 -21.73 -14.89
N PRO A 212 -20.90 -22.02 -13.79
CA PRO A 212 -22.16 -22.75 -13.85
C PRO A 212 -23.27 -21.92 -14.46
N GLN A 213 -24.11 -22.56 -15.29
CA GLN A 213 -25.34 -21.97 -15.81
C GLN A 213 -26.50 -22.13 -14.83
N LEU A 214 -26.54 -23.23 -14.08
CA LEU A 214 -27.60 -23.54 -13.13
C LEU A 214 -27.50 -22.67 -11.88
N PHE A 215 -28.65 -22.16 -11.43
CA PHE A 215 -28.75 -21.41 -10.18
C PHE A 215 -28.28 -22.25 -8.98
N ASN A 216 -28.72 -23.50 -8.83
CA ASN A 216 -28.35 -24.34 -7.68
C ASN A 216 -27.10 -25.19 -7.90
N SER A 217 -26.10 -24.68 -8.60
CA SER A 217 -24.87 -25.44 -8.86
C SER A 217 -24.04 -25.73 -7.59
N ILE A 218 -23.39 -26.89 -7.56
CA ILE A 218 -22.47 -27.31 -6.49
C ILE A 218 -21.37 -26.26 -6.28
N THR A 219 -20.85 -25.65 -7.35
CA THR A 219 -19.82 -24.60 -7.28
C THR A 219 -20.27 -23.40 -6.45
N TYR A 220 -21.47 -22.89 -6.69
CA TYR A 220 -21.98 -21.74 -5.94
C TYR A 220 -22.26 -22.11 -4.47
N ASN A 221 -22.75 -23.32 -4.22
CA ASN A 221 -22.99 -23.81 -2.86
C ASN A 221 -21.68 -23.95 -2.08
N LEU A 222 -20.63 -24.48 -2.72
CA LEU A 222 -19.29 -24.57 -2.14
C LEU A 222 -18.70 -23.20 -1.81
N ILE A 223 -18.82 -22.23 -2.72
CA ILE A 223 -18.34 -20.86 -2.48
C ILE A 223 -19.05 -20.24 -1.26
N ASN A 224 -20.37 -20.40 -1.17
CA ASN A 224 -21.15 -19.94 -0.02
C ASN A 224 -20.73 -20.64 1.28
N LEU A 225 -20.50 -21.96 1.24
CA LEU A 225 -19.99 -22.71 2.37
C LEU A 225 -18.64 -22.18 2.85
N PHE A 226 -17.71 -21.88 1.93
CA PHE A 226 -16.43 -21.30 2.28
C PHE A 226 -16.56 -19.89 2.84
N TYR A 227 -17.45 -19.05 2.33
CA TYR A 227 -17.72 -17.77 3.00
C TYR A 227 -18.19 -17.95 4.44
N LYS A 228 -19.07 -18.93 4.70
CA LYS A 228 -19.61 -19.19 6.04
C LYS A 228 -18.58 -19.79 7.00
N LYS A 229 -17.79 -20.77 6.54
CA LYS A 229 -16.88 -21.56 7.38
C LYS A 229 -15.45 -21.03 7.42
N LEU A 230 -14.92 -20.57 6.29
CA LEU A 230 -13.54 -20.10 6.13
C LEU A 230 -13.43 -18.57 6.21
N GLY A 231 -14.47 -17.87 5.73
CA GLY A 231 -14.53 -16.41 5.69
C GLY A 231 -13.80 -15.80 4.50
N ALA A 232 -14.36 -14.69 3.98
CA ALA A 232 -13.87 -14.02 2.78
C ALA A 232 -12.41 -13.55 2.87
N THR A 233 -11.90 -13.28 4.07
CA THR A 233 -10.49 -12.86 4.28
C THR A 233 -9.49 -13.96 3.90
N ASN A 234 -9.87 -15.22 4.09
CA ASN A 234 -9.02 -16.39 3.90
C ASN A 234 -9.20 -17.05 2.52
N MET A 235 -9.92 -16.40 1.62
CA MET A 235 -10.14 -16.87 0.25
C MET A 235 -9.94 -15.74 -0.78
N ARG A 236 -9.75 -16.14 -2.03
CA ARG A 236 -9.68 -15.28 -3.21
C ARG A 236 -10.50 -15.91 -4.32
N LEU A 237 -11.21 -15.06 -5.06
CA LEU A 237 -11.98 -15.45 -6.23
C LEU A 237 -11.56 -14.59 -7.40
N ASN A 238 -11.16 -15.25 -8.48
CA ASN A 238 -10.86 -14.62 -9.75
C ASN A 238 -11.83 -15.20 -10.79
N ILE A 239 -12.60 -14.32 -11.42
CA ILE A 239 -13.66 -14.70 -12.35
C ILE A 239 -13.21 -14.31 -13.76
N THR A 240 -13.22 -15.29 -14.66
CA THR A 240 -13.11 -15.06 -16.10
C THR A 240 -14.48 -15.34 -16.75
N PRO A 241 -14.70 -15.01 -18.03
CA PRO A 241 -15.98 -15.25 -18.69
C PRO A 241 -16.48 -16.70 -18.54
N ASP A 242 -15.58 -17.67 -18.64
CA ASP A 242 -15.91 -19.10 -18.67
C ASP A 242 -15.56 -19.86 -17.39
N THR A 243 -14.75 -19.29 -16.51
CA THR A 243 -14.23 -20.02 -15.33
C THR A 243 -14.23 -19.20 -14.06
N ILE A 244 -14.31 -19.92 -12.93
CA ILE A 244 -14.17 -19.39 -11.58
C ILE A 244 -12.94 -20.05 -10.98
N LYS A 245 -11.91 -19.25 -10.71
CA LYS A 245 -10.73 -19.69 -9.97
C LYS A 245 -10.89 -19.31 -8.50
N LEU A 246 -10.89 -20.33 -7.65
CA LEU A 246 -11.00 -20.19 -6.20
C LEU A 246 -9.67 -20.56 -5.56
N GLU A 247 -9.15 -19.68 -4.70
CA GLU A 247 -8.00 -19.97 -3.84
C GLU A 247 -8.40 -19.84 -2.37
N ILE A 248 -8.12 -20.86 -1.57
CA ILE A 248 -8.46 -20.89 -0.14
C ILE A 248 -7.22 -21.16 0.71
N LYS A 249 -7.20 -20.59 1.92
CA LYS A 249 -6.18 -20.93 2.92
C LYS A 249 -6.37 -22.36 3.43
N PRO A 250 -5.28 -23.04 3.84
CA PRO A 250 -5.37 -24.34 4.49
C PRO A 250 -6.20 -24.25 5.78
N PHE A 251 -7.20 -25.12 5.93
CA PHE A 251 -8.07 -25.14 7.10
C PHE A 251 -8.76 -26.50 7.26
N VAL A 252 -9.36 -26.74 8.44
CA VAL A 252 -10.24 -27.89 8.67
C VAL A 252 -11.68 -27.45 8.47
N LEU A 253 -12.36 -28.06 7.52
CA LEU A 253 -13.78 -27.90 7.29
C LEU A 253 -14.54 -28.90 8.16
N GLN A 254 -15.28 -28.36 9.12
CA GLN A 254 -16.14 -29.13 10.02
C GLN A 254 -17.46 -29.48 9.32
N VAL A 255 -17.48 -30.65 8.68
CA VAL A 255 -18.62 -31.26 7.97
C VAL A 255 -18.61 -32.77 8.21
N ASP A 256 -19.77 -33.41 8.15
CA ASP A 256 -19.87 -34.87 8.11
C ASP A 256 -19.35 -35.37 6.76
N PRO A 257 -18.22 -36.12 6.71
CA PRO A 257 -17.66 -36.59 5.46
C PRO A 257 -18.61 -37.50 4.67
N LEU A 258 -19.56 -38.19 5.30
CA LEU A 258 -20.51 -39.07 4.61
C LEU A 258 -21.55 -38.28 3.83
N GLN A 259 -22.04 -37.18 4.39
CA GLN A 259 -23.02 -36.31 3.74
C GLN A 259 -22.38 -35.39 2.69
N PHE A 260 -21.07 -35.12 2.82
CA PHE A 260 -20.34 -34.19 1.96
C PHE A 260 -19.57 -34.88 0.81
N GLN A 261 -19.90 -36.14 0.49
CA GLN A 261 -19.15 -36.94 -0.48
C GLN A 261 -19.19 -36.37 -1.91
N GLU A 262 -20.34 -35.85 -2.34
CA GLU A 262 -20.49 -35.32 -3.70
C GLU A 262 -19.64 -34.06 -3.89
N GLU A 263 -19.68 -33.15 -2.91
CA GLU A 263 -18.88 -31.95 -2.89
C GLU A 263 -17.39 -32.25 -2.81
N LEU A 264 -16.97 -33.26 -2.03
CA LEU A 264 -15.58 -33.68 -1.98
C LEU A 264 -15.09 -34.23 -3.31
N LYS A 265 -15.88 -35.10 -3.96
CA LYS A 265 -15.56 -35.61 -5.30
C LYS A 265 -15.47 -34.46 -6.31
N TYR A 266 -16.40 -33.52 -6.23
CA TYR A 266 -16.41 -32.34 -7.09
C TYR A 266 -15.18 -31.46 -6.88
N LEU A 267 -14.81 -31.16 -5.62
CA LEU A 267 -13.61 -30.40 -5.28
C LEU A 267 -12.34 -31.11 -5.75
N HIS A 268 -12.23 -32.43 -5.53
CA HIS A 268 -11.10 -33.23 -6.00
C HIS A 268 -10.92 -33.15 -7.52
N ALA A 269 -12.02 -33.27 -8.29
CA ALA A 269 -11.97 -33.23 -9.76
C ALA A 269 -11.54 -31.87 -10.33
N HIS A 270 -11.70 -30.78 -9.56
CA HIS A 270 -11.42 -29.41 -10.00
C HIS A 270 -10.22 -28.78 -9.28
N MET A 271 -9.47 -29.55 -8.50
CA MET A 271 -8.31 -29.07 -7.74
C MET A 271 -7.08 -28.97 -8.65
N ASN A 272 -6.45 -27.81 -8.68
CA ASN A 272 -5.18 -27.62 -9.40
C ASN A 272 -3.97 -27.78 -8.46
N SER A 273 -4.11 -27.41 -7.18
CA SER A 273 -3.02 -27.44 -6.21
C SER A 273 -3.54 -27.64 -4.79
N GLY A 274 -2.86 -28.50 -4.03
CA GLY A 274 -3.19 -28.84 -2.65
C GLY A 274 -3.61 -30.30 -2.48
N MET A 275 -4.07 -30.64 -1.29
CA MET A 275 -4.56 -31.96 -0.93
C MET A 275 -5.78 -31.83 -0.02
N ILE A 276 -6.73 -32.76 -0.18
CA ILE A 276 -7.88 -32.90 0.70
C ILE A 276 -7.68 -34.21 1.46
N LEU A 277 -7.63 -34.13 2.80
CA LEU A 277 -7.29 -35.22 3.68
C LEU A 277 -8.41 -35.43 4.71
N PRO A 278 -8.68 -36.67 5.14
CA PRO A 278 -9.61 -36.92 6.24
C PRO A 278 -9.06 -36.32 7.55
N HIS A 279 -9.96 -35.82 8.41
CA HIS A 279 -9.63 -35.29 9.72
C HIS A 279 -10.68 -35.73 10.76
N VAL A 280 -10.29 -35.84 12.03
CA VAL A 280 -11.20 -36.28 13.11
C VAL A 280 -12.44 -35.41 13.26
N GLU A 281 -12.34 -34.13 12.90
CA GLU A 281 -13.44 -33.15 12.93
C GLU A 281 -14.06 -32.87 11.55
N GLY A 282 -13.71 -33.64 10.52
CA GLY A 282 -14.25 -33.45 9.17
C GLY A 282 -13.17 -33.62 8.09
N VAL A 283 -12.87 -32.54 7.36
CA VAL A 283 -11.99 -32.60 6.19
C VAL A 283 -10.91 -31.53 6.27
N TYR A 284 -9.65 -31.93 6.13
CA TYR A 284 -8.51 -31.03 6.16
C TYR A 284 -8.04 -30.68 4.74
N PHE A 285 -8.05 -29.38 4.44
CA PHE A 285 -7.49 -28.82 3.22
C PHE A 285 -6.03 -28.42 3.46
N LYS A 286 -5.09 -29.17 2.90
CA LYS A 286 -3.63 -28.95 3.02
C LYS A 286 -3.08 -28.27 1.75
N SER A 287 -2.32 -27.19 1.90
CA SER A 287 -1.51 -26.64 0.79
C SER A 287 -0.25 -27.49 0.56
N ASN A 288 0.25 -27.50 -0.67
CA ASN A 288 1.50 -28.12 -1.09
C ASN A 288 2.75 -27.30 -0.73
N ILE A 289 2.61 -26.17 -0.03
CA ILE A 289 3.75 -25.39 0.45
C ILE A 289 4.23 -25.92 1.80
N GLU A 290 5.52 -26.24 1.87
CA GLU A 290 6.19 -26.67 3.10
C GLU A 290 7.38 -25.75 3.39
N ALA A 291 7.67 -25.55 4.68
CA ALA A 291 8.79 -24.71 5.09
C ALA A 291 10.09 -25.52 5.05
N LEU A 292 11.10 -24.98 4.36
CA LEU A 292 12.46 -25.51 4.37
C LEU A 292 13.32 -24.62 5.27
N SER A 293 13.81 -25.16 6.38
CA SER A 293 14.66 -24.45 7.34
C SER A 293 16.01 -25.13 7.50
N PHE A 294 17.07 -24.34 7.61
CA PHE A 294 18.44 -24.83 7.87
C PHE A 294 19.17 -23.87 8.81
N HIS A 295 20.19 -24.37 9.49
CA HIS A 295 21.06 -23.56 10.34
C HIS A 295 22.25 -23.03 9.54
N ALA A 296 22.62 -21.78 9.79
CA ALA A 296 23.77 -21.13 9.17
C ALA A 296 24.45 -20.19 10.16
N THR A 297 25.72 -19.85 9.90
CA THR A 297 26.45 -18.87 10.71
C THR A 297 25.88 -17.47 10.55
N HIS A 298 26.14 -16.59 11.53
CA HIS A 298 25.71 -15.19 11.47
C HIS A 298 26.25 -14.49 10.21
N GLU A 299 27.54 -14.68 9.91
CA GLU A 299 28.20 -14.11 8.73
C GLU A 299 27.55 -14.55 7.43
N PHE A 300 27.23 -15.85 7.31
CA PHE A 300 26.54 -16.38 6.15
C PHE A 300 25.16 -15.74 5.98
N LYS A 301 24.38 -15.64 7.08
CA LYS A 301 23.06 -15.00 7.04
C LYS A 301 23.13 -13.55 6.60
N GLN A 302 24.10 -12.76 7.10
CA GLN A 302 24.28 -11.37 6.68
C GLN A 302 24.62 -11.27 5.19
N LYS A 303 25.49 -12.15 4.69
CA LYS A 303 25.84 -12.20 3.27
C LYS A 303 24.62 -12.49 2.40
N VAL A 304 23.77 -13.44 2.79
CA VAL A 304 22.52 -13.75 2.08
C VAL A 304 21.56 -12.56 2.08
N ILE A 305 21.41 -11.86 3.20
CA ILE A 305 20.56 -10.66 3.28
C ILE A 305 21.05 -9.58 2.32
N GLN A 306 22.36 -9.33 2.27
CA GLN A 306 22.94 -8.36 1.34
C GLN A 306 22.71 -8.78 -0.12
N MET A 307 23.01 -10.04 -0.47
CA MET A 307 22.82 -10.54 -1.83
C MET A 307 21.34 -10.48 -2.28
N ALA A 308 20.40 -10.76 -1.36
CA ALA A 308 18.98 -10.63 -1.64
C ALA A 308 18.59 -9.17 -1.91
N ALA A 309 19.11 -8.23 -1.11
CA ALA A 309 18.89 -6.80 -1.30
C ALA A 309 19.45 -6.29 -2.64
N ASP A 310 20.68 -6.72 -2.99
CA ASP A 310 21.32 -6.38 -4.26
C ASP A 310 20.52 -6.92 -5.46
N ALA A 311 19.84 -8.06 -5.30
CA ALA A 311 18.95 -8.65 -6.28
C ALA A 311 17.51 -8.09 -6.26
N GLY A 312 17.18 -7.16 -5.35
CA GLY A 312 15.83 -6.63 -5.19
C GLY A 312 14.80 -7.66 -4.71
N MET A 313 15.25 -8.76 -4.09
CA MET A 313 14.41 -9.88 -3.64
C MET A 313 14.32 -9.96 -2.12
N ARG A 314 13.28 -10.60 -1.60
CA ARG A 314 13.24 -10.96 -0.17
C ARG A 314 14.18 -12.13 0.08
N GLN A 315 14.74 -12.21 1.29
CA GLN A 315 15.70 -13.27 1.67
C GLN A 315 15.23 -14.69 1.29
N GLU A 316 13.97 -15.03 1.56
CA GLU A 316 13.39 -16.34 1.25
C GLU A 316 13.23 -16.58 -0.27
N GLU A 317 12.82 -15.55 -1.01
CA GLU A 317 12.66 -15.61 -2.47
C GLU A 317 14.01 -15.78 -3.16
N PHE A 318 15.02 -15.03 -2.69
CA PHE A 318 16.39 -15.14 -3.15
C PHE A 318 16.96 -16.55 -2.92
N LEU A 319 16.83 -17.09 -1.70
CA LEU A 319 17.31 -18.44 -1.39
C LEU A 319 16.62 -19.49 -2.25
N LEU A 320 15.30 -19.41 -2.43
CA LEU A 320 14.57 -20.33 -3.30
C LEU A 320 15.08 -20.23 -4.75
N HIS A 321 15.27 -19.01 -5.27
CA HIS A 321 15.76 -18.78 -6.62
C HIS A 321 17.17 -19.36 -6.85
N VAL A 322 18.08 -19.17 -5.89
CA VAL A 322 19.44 -19.72 -5.96
C VAL A 322 19.41 -21.24 -5.99
N VAL A 323 18.64 -21.86 -5.08
CA VAL A 323 18.53 -23.33 -5.02
C VAL A 323 17.91 -23.89 -6.30
N GLN A 324 16.86 -23.26 -6.84
CA GLN A 324 16.24 -23.67 -8.10
C GLN A 324 17.19 -23.54 -9.29
N THR A 325 17.94 -22.43 -9.37
CA THR A 325 18.92 -22.21 -10.43
C THR A 325 20.01 -23.27 -10.38
N TYR A 326 20.52 -23.59 -9.19
CA TYR A 326 21.51 -24.67 -9.00
C TYR A 326 20.97 -26.02 -9.48
N MET A 327 19.75 -26.40 -9.07
CA MET A 327 19.14 -27.67 -9.49
C MET A 327 18.86 -27.76 -11.01
N ASN A 328 18.63 -26.62 -11.66
CA ASN A 328 18.41 -26.58 -13.11
C ASN A 328 19.71 -26.61 -13.92
N GLN A 329 20.86 -26.32 -13.30
CA GLN A 329 22.19 -26.41 -13.93
C GLN A 329 22.79 -27.82 -13.84
N GLU A 330 22.34 -28.65 -12.89
CA GLU A 330 22.73 -30.06 -12.77
C GLU A 330 21.86 -31.02 -13.61
N LYS A 331 20.91 -30.50 -14.40
CA LYS A 331 20.20 -31.24 -15.45
C LYS A 331 20.75 -30.89 -16.80
#